data_AF-W6XYR5-F1
#
_entry.id   AF-W6XYR5-F1
#
_cell.length_a   1.000
_cell.length_b   1.000
_cell.length_c   1.000
_cell.angle_alpha   90.00
_cell.angle_beta   90.00
_cell.angle_gamma   90.00
#
_symmetry.space_group_name_H-M   'P 1'
#
loop_
_entity.id
_entity.type
_entity.pdbx_description
1 polymer ?
#
loop_
_entity_poly.entity_id
_entity_poly.type
_entity_poly.pdbx_seq_one_letter_code
_entity_poly.pdbx_strand_id
1 'polypeptide(L)'
;MHQVCTYVALSYCWGHDPSYVTKQDTLLSRLTRISYNDLPRTFQHAVTATRNLGYRYLWLDALCIVQDSVQDWERESQKMGVIYSQA
;
A
#
# COMPACT_ATOMS: atom_id res chain seq x y z
N MET A 1 -2.24 22.02 14.56
CA MET A 1 -0.96 21.30 14.33
C MET A 1 -1.16 20.42 13.11
N HIS A 2 -0.62 20.79 11.95
CA HIS A 2 -0.62 19.92 10.78
C HIS A 2 0.34 18.77 11.07
N GLN A 3 -0.19 17.61 11.44
CA GLN A 3 0.63 16.42 11.62
C GLN A 3 1.05 15.96 10.23
N VAL A 4 2.27 16.29 9.84
CA VAL A 4 2.89 15.76 8.63
C VAL A 4 3.16 14.29 8.89
N CYS A 5 2.26 13.41 8.45
CA CYS A 5 2.49 11.97 8.51
C CYS A 5 3.52 11.61 7.45
N THR A 6 4.74 11.30 7.87
CA THR A 6 5.78 10.82 6.96
C THR A 6 5.57 9.33 6.68
N TYR A 7 5.64 8.97 5.41
CA TYR A 7 5.43 7.61 4.93
C TYR A 7 6.49 7.26 3.90
N VAL A 8 6.67 5.97 3.67
CA VAL A 8 7.50 5.46 2.56
C VAL A 8 6.55 4.90 1.50
N ALA A 9 6.81 5.14 0.23
CA ALA A 9 6.09 4.48 -0.86
C ALA A 9 6.95 3.37 -1.46
N LEU A 10 6.40 2.16 -1.60
CA LEU A 10 7.09 1.08 -2.30
C LEU A 10 6.78 1.13 -3.79
N SER A 11 7.81 1.31 -4.62
CA SER A 11 7.74 1.06 -6.06
C SER A 11 8.30 -0.33 -6.35
N TYR A 12 7.47 -1.22 -6.91
CA TYR A 12 7.87 -2.58 -7.26
C TYR A 12 7.07 -3.11 -8.46
N CYS A 13 7.62 -4.11 -9.16
CA CYS A 13 6.89 -4.81 -10.21
C CYS A 13 5.99 -5.88 -9.61
N TRP A 14 4.70 -5.84 -9.94
CA TRP A 14 3.67 -6.73 -9.39
C TRP A 14 3.82 -8.21 -9.78
N GLY A 15 4.67 -8.51 -10.78
CA GLY A 15 4.81 -9.86 -11.33
C GLY A 15 3.59 -10.27 -12.17
N HIS A 16 3.52 -11.56 -12.53
CA HIS A 16 2.45 -12.08 -13.39
C HIS A 16 1.11 -12.31 -12.67
N ASP A 17 1.12 -12.47 -11.34
CA ASP A 17 -0.10 -12.72 -10.57
C ASP A 17 0.01 -12.04 -9.19
N PRO A 18 -0.68 -10.91 -8.99
CA PRO A 18 -0.61 -10.19 -7.72
C PRO A 18 -1.45 -10.93 -6.68
N SER A 19 -0.82 -11.89 -6.02
CA SER A 19 -1.44 -12.78 -5.02
C SER A 19 -2.07 -12.06 -3.82
N TYR A 20 -1.78 -10.77 -3.60
CA TYR A 20 -2.24 -10.05 -2.42
C TYR A 20 -2.60 -8.60 -2.71
N VAL A 21 -3.84 -8.41 -3.18
CA VAL A 21 -4.41 -7.09 -3.49
C VAL A 21 -5.66 -6.81 -2.67
N THR A 22 -5.94 -5.53 -2.42
CA THR A 22 -7.22 -5.10 -1.87
C THR A 22 -8.29 -5.11 -2.95
N LYS A 23 -9.40 -5.75 -2.64
CA LYS A 23 -10.63 -5.81 -3.44
C LYS A 23 -11.78 -5.28 -2.61
N GLN A 24 -12.93 -4.94 -3.22
CA GLN A 24 -14.09 -4.45 -2.48
C GLN A 24 -14.49 -5.41 -1.34
N ASP A 25 -14.52 -6.71 -1.61
CA ASP A 25 -14.87 -7.74 -0.64
C ASP A 25 -13.86 -7.87 0.51
N THR A 26 -12.59 -7.54 0.26
CA THR A 26 -11.52 -7.67 1.26
C THR A 26 -11.21 -6.36 1.98
N LEU A 27 -11.75 -5.23 1.50
CA LEU A 27 -11.48 -3.88 2.01
C LEU A 27 -11.75 -3.76 3.52
N LEU A 28 -12.92 -4.21 4.00
CA LEU A 28 -13.26 -4.12 5.42
C LEU A 28 -12.32 -4.95 6.31
N SER A 29 -11.91 -6.12 5.84
CA SER A 29 -10.92 -6.96 6.53
C SER A 29 -9.56 -6.26 6.60
N ARG A 30 -9.13 -5.66 5.48
CA ARG A 30 -7.87 -4.91 5.37
C ARG A 30 -7.82 -3.68 6.27
N LEU A 31 -8.94 -2.97 6.40
CA LEU A 31 -9.07 -1.81 7.29
C LEU A 31 -9.07 -2.21 8.77
N THR A 32 -9.55 -3.41 9.09
CA THR A 32 -9.56 -3.92 10.47
C THR A 32 -8.16 -4.34 10.90
N ARG A 33 -7.51 -5.19 10.08
CA ARG A 33 -6.15 -5.69 10.36
C ARG A 33 -5.54 -6.31 9.12
N ILE A 34 -4.24 -6.08 8.95
CA ILE A 34 -3.40 -6.84 8.02
C ILE A 34 -2.41 -7.66 8.86
N SER A 35 -2.55 -8.99 8.81
CA SER A 35 -1.60 -9.89 9.47
C SER A 35 -0.26 -9.87 8.73
N TYR A 36 0.84 -9.66 9.45
CA TYR A 36 2.18 -9.65 8.86
C TYR A 36 2.53 -10.99 8.20
N ASN A 37 2.12 -12.11 8.81
CA ASN A 37 2.44 -13.45 8.32
C ASN A 37 1.69 -13.80 7.02
N ASP A 38 0.58 -13.12 6.76
CA ASP A 38 -0.24 -13.35 5.58
C ASP A 38 0.27 -12.52 4.38
N LEU A 39 1.17 -11.56 4.61
CA LEU A 39 1.75 -10.75 3.56
C LEU A 39 2.71 -11.58 2.70
N PRO A 40 2.77 -11.36 1.38
CA PRO A 40 3.86 -11.85 0.54
C PRO A 40 5.23 -11.40 1.07
N ARG A 41 6.28 -12.19 0.81
CA ARG A 41 7.65 -11.89 1.25
C ARG A 41 8.11 -10.48 0.86
N THR A 42 7.77 -10.00 -0.33
CA THR A 42 8.09 -8.64 -0.78
C THR A 42 7.49 -7.58 0.14
N PHE A 43 6.24 -7.73 0.56
CA PHE A 43 5.58 -6.77 1.44
C PHE A 43 6.07 -6.90 2.88
N GLN A 44 6.39 -8.11 3.34
CA GLN A 44 7.04 -8.32 4.64
C GLN A 44 8.38 -7.59 4.70
N HIS A 45 9.21 -7.72 3.66
CA HIS A 45 10.48 -7.00 3.56
C HIS A 45 10.27 -5.47 3.52
N ALA A 46 9.29 -4.99 2.76
CA ALA A 46 8.97 -3.57 2.72
C ALA A 46 8.57 -3.05 4.10
N VAL A 47 7.67 -3.74 4.82
CA VAL A 47 7.27 -3.38 6.18
C VAL A 47 8.46 -3.36 7.14
N THR A 48 9.34 -4.37 7.07
CA THR A 48 10.55 -4.43 7.90
C THR A 48 11.50 -3.28 7.57
N ALA A 49 11.73 -2.99 6.30
CA ALA A 49 12.59 -1.89 5.85
C ALA A 49 12.02 -0.52 6.31
N THR A 50 10.73 -0.27 6.11
CA THR A 50 10.07 0.97 6.56
C THR A 50 10.24 1.18 8.07
N ARG A 51 10.05 0.13 8.87
CA ARG A 51 10.25 0.20 10.33
C ARG A 51 11.71 0.43 10.71
N ASN A 52 12.65 -0.22 10.03
CA ASN A 52 14.08 -0.04 10.28
C ASN A 52 14.56 1.37 9.93
N LEU A 53 13.91 2.01 8.95
CA LEU A 53 14.15 3.41 8.58
C LEU A 53 13.48 4.41 9.55
N GLY A 54 12.72 3.95 10.55
CA GLY A 54 12.05 4.79 11.52
C GLY A 54 10.67 5.32 11.10
N TYR A 55 10.13 4.84 9.98
CA TYR A 55 8.81 5.25 9.50
C TYR A 55 7.72 4.31 10.00
N ARG A 56 6.55 4.90 10.28
CA ARG A 56 5.35 4.16 10.72
C ARG A 56 4.45 3.75 9.55
N TYR A 57 4.42 4.55 8.50
CA TYR A 57 3.46 4.41 7.41
C TYR A 57 4.18 3.94 6.14
N LEU A 58 3.59 2.95 5.49
CA LEU A 58 4.03 2.41 4.22
C LEU A 58 2.85 2.47 3.26
N TRP A 59 3.06 3.10 2.11
CA TRP A 59 2.11 3.11 1.02
C TRP A 59 2.47 2.01 0.02
N LEU A 60 1.49 1.16 -0.26
CA LEU A 60 1.56 0.04 -1.21
C LEU A 60 0.34 0.15 -2.11
N ASP A 61 0.53 0.43 -3.39
CA ASP A 61 -0.55 0.50 -4.38
C ASP A 61 -1.50 -0.71 -4.33
N ALA A 62 -0.96 -1.92 -4.22
CA ALA A 62 -1.72 -3.17 -4.13
C ALA A 62 -2.66 -3.24 -2.91
N LEU A 63 -2.34 -2.54 -1.83
CA LEU A 63 -3.12 -2.56 -0.59
C LEU A 63 -3.95 -1.29 -0.39
N CYS A 64 -3.44 -0.14 -0.83
CA CYS A 64 -4.04 1.18 -0.63
C CYS A 64 -5.05 1.56 -1.71
N ILE A 65 -5.11 0.82 -2.82
CA ILE A 65 -6.06 1.03 -3.92
C ILE A 65 -6.90 -0.22 -4.08
N VAL A 66 -8.22 -0.05 -4.21
CA VAL A 66 -9.17 -1.14 -4.50
C VAL A 66 -9.07 -1.54 -5.97
N GLN A 67 -8.44 -2.69 -6.25
CA GLN A 67 -8.01 -3.06 -7.60
C GLN A 67 -9.13 -3.52 -8.52
N ASP A 68 -10.26 -3.96 -7.97
CA ASP A 68 -11.45 -4.36 -8.71
C ASP A 68 -12.45 -3.20 -8.91
N SER A 69 -12.10 -1.99 -8.47
CA SER A 69 -12.89 -0.77 -8.72
C SER A 69 -12.18 0.13 -9.72
N VAL A 70 -12.75 0.24 -10.93
CA VAL A 70 -12.25 1.16 -11.96
C VAL A 70 -12.26 2.60 -11.46
N GLN A 71 -13.32 3.01 -10.75
CA GLN A 71 -13.44 4.38 -10.25
C GLN A 71 -12.38 4.71 -9.19
N ASP A 72 -12.10 3.78 -8.28
CA ASP A 72 -11.07 3.99 -7.25
C ASP A 72 -9.68 3.96 -7.87
N TRP A 73 -9.44 3.05 -8.82
CA TRP A 73 -8.19 3.02 -9.58
C TRP A 73 -7.94 4.32 -10.35
N GLU A 74 -8.93 4.86 -11.06
CA GLU A 74 -8.79 6.14 -11.78
C GLU A 74 -8.49 7.29 -10.83
N ARG A 75 -9.17 7.32 -9.68
CA ARG A 75 -8.97 8.37 -8.68
C ARG A 75 -7.58 8.32 -8.05
N GLU A 76 -7.10 7.13 -7.68
CA GLU A 76 -5.83 6.97 -6.99
C GLU A 76 -4.62 7.00 -7.95
N SER A 77 -4.78 6.52 -9.19
CA SER A 77 -3.75 6.62 -10.23
C SER A 77 -3.41 8.07 -10.56
N GLN A 78 -4.39 8.97 -10.59
CA GLN A 78 -4.16 10.41 -10.75
C GLN A 78 -3.33 11.02 -9.61
N LYS A 79 -3.39 10.43 -8.41
CA LYS A 79 -2.66 10.91 -7.23
C LYS A 79 -1.29 10.27 -7.09
N MET A 80 -1.00 9.15 -7.77
CA MET A 80 0.28 8.44 -7.65
C MET A 80 1.49 9.37 -7.80
N GLY A 81 1.49 10.27 -8.79
CA GLY A 81 2.59 11.22 -8.98
C GLY A 81 2.83 12.14 -7.78
N VAL A 82 1.76 12.53 -7.07
CA VAL A 82 1.86 13.35 -5.85
C VAL A 82 2.29 12.48 -4.67
N ILE A 83 1.77 11.26 -4.56
CA ILE A 83 2.11 10.33 -3.48
C ILE A 83 3.59 9.96 -3.54
N TYR A 84 4.10 9.55 -4.71
CA TYR A 84 5.50 9.20 -4.86
C TYR A 84 6.45 10.40 -4.68
N SER A 85 6.03 11.62 -5.02
CA SER A 85 6.88 12.81 -4.86
C SER A 85 6.93 13.34 -3.42
N GLN A 86 6.07 12.85 -2.53
CA GLN A 86 6.00 13.22 -1.11
C GLN A 86 6.48 12.12 -0.16
N ALA A 87 6.96 11.00 -0.69
CA ALA A 87 7.49 9.86 0.05
C ALA A 87 8.97 10.00 0.42
#